data_AF-A0A4Y2SYV2-F1
#
_entry.id   AF-A0A4Y2SYV2-F1
#
_cell.length_a   1.000
_cell.length_b   1.000
_cell.length_c   1.000
_cell.angle_alpha   90.00
_cell.angle_beta   90.00
_cell.angle_gamma   90.00
#
_symmetry.space_group_name_H-M   'P 1'
#
loop_
_entity.id
_entity.type
_entity.pdbx_description
1 polymer ?
#
loop_
_entity_poly.entity_id
_entity_poly.type
_entity_poly.pdbx_seq_one_letter_code
_entity_poly.pdbx_strand_id
1 'polypeptide(L)'
;MLCQTKKNLCEEHFIENYARNDKGRYSVKLPFKAERQDLGDSKGLAFRQFLNLEKRLMKIPNVYQQYKDFMSEYLSLRQMEEVDENSVDVKNEHFYITHHHVIRSQVSLLVYV
;
A
#
# COMPACT_ATOMS: atom_id res chain seq x y z
N MET A 1 1.56 -15.83 29.15
CA MET A 1 2.24 -16.80 28.26
C MET A 1 2.20 -16.40 26.78
N LEU A 2 1.08 -15.88 26.25
CA LEU A 2 0.92 -15.50 24.81
C LEU A 2 1.88 -14.40 24.27
N CYS A 3 2.40 -13.51 25.13
CA CYS A 3 3.27 -12.40 24.69
C CYS A 3 4.69 -12.89 24.31
N GLN A 4 5.21 -13.88 25.04
CA GLN A 4 6.55 -14.42 24.80
C GLN A 4 6.61 -15.21 23.49
N THR A 5 5.58 -16.00 23.21
CA THR A 5 5.47 -16.81 21.98
C THR A 5 5.44 -15.93 20.73
N LYS A 6 4.74 -14.78 20.76
CA LYS A 6 4.74 -13.82 19.65
C LYS A 6 6.09 -13.15 19.46
N LYS A 7 6.78 -12.81 20.55
CA LYS A 7 8.12 -12.19 20.50
C LYS A 7 9.13 -13.13 19.84
N ASN A 8 9.12 -14.40 20.21
CA ASN A 8 10.03 -15.41 19.64
C ASN A 8 9.78 -15.61 18.15
N LEU A 9 8.52 -15.69 17.71
CA LEU A 9 8.17 -15.80 16.28
C LEU A 9 8.62 -14.58 15.46
N CYS A 10 8.55 -13.37 16.02
CA CYS A 10 9.04 -12.17 15.35
C CYS A 10 10.56 -12.19 15.17
N GLU A 11 11.30 -12.66 16.17
CA GLU A 11 12.76 -12.74 16.14
C GLU A 11 13.24 -13.83 15.17
N GLU A 12 12.63 -15.01 15.21
CA GLU A 12 12.88 -16.09 14.24
C GLU A 12 12.62 -15.63 12.80
N HIS A 13 11.45 -15.03 12.55
CA HIS A 13 11.12 -14.50 11.23
C HIS A 13 12.11 -13.42 10.78
N PHE A 14 12.53 -12.53 11.68
CA PHE A 14 13.55 -11.52 11.37
C PHE A 14 14.86 -12.19 10.96
N ILE A 15 15.39 -13.12 11.75
CA ILE A 15 16.67 -13.81 11.49
C ILE A 15 16.62 -14.58 10.17
N GLU A 16 15.51 -15.23 9.86
CA GLU A 16 15.36 -16.01 8.63
C GLU A 16 15.20 -15.14 7.38
N ASN A 17 14.64 -13.94 7.52
CA ASN A 17 14.18 -13.14 6.38
C ASN A 17 14.79 -11.73 6.30
N TYR A 18 15.81 -11.43 7.12
CA TYR A 18 16.58 -10.20 6.97
C TYR A 18 17.69 -10.37 5.93
N ALA A 19 17.94 -9.30 5.19
CA ALA A 19 19.10 -9.16 4.33
C ALA A 19 19.64 -7.74 4.46
N ARG A 20 20.92 -7.56 4.15
CA ARG A 20 21.56 -6.25 4.06
C ARG A 20 22.00 -6.03 2.62
N ASN A 21 21.54 -4.96 2.02
CA ASN A 21 21.93 -4.64 0.64
C ASN A 21 23.31 -3.95 0.58
N ASP A 22 23.84 -3.80 -0.64
CA ASP A 22 25.16 -3.19 -0.88
C ASP A 22 25.26 -1.72 -0.41
N LYS A 23 24.11 -1.07 -0.19
CA LYS A 23 24.01 0.29 0.37
C LYS A 23 23.93 0.30 1.90
N GLY A 24 24.10 -0.86 2.53
CA GLY A 24 24.09 -1.04 3.98
C GLY A 24 22.70 -0.99 4.64
N ARG A 25 21.60 -0.98 3.86
CA ARG A 25 20.23 -0.96 4.38
C ARG A 25 19.74 -2.37 4.69
N TYR A 26 19.02 -2.50 5.80
CA TYR A 26 18.33 -3.73 6.15
C TYR A 26 17.01 -3.83 5.38
N SER A 27 16.76 -4.99 4.79
CA SER A 27 15.47 -5.39 4.23
C SER A 27 14.99 -6.63 4.97
N VAL A 28 13.75 -6.63 5.44
CA VAL A 28 13.12 -7.77 6.12
C VAL A 28 11.84 -8.08 5.36
N LYS A 29 11.59 -9.37 5.09
CA LYS A 29 10.32 -9.80 4.51
C LYS A 29 9.16 -9.38 5.42
N LEU A 30 8.02 -9.02 4.86
CA LEU A 30 6.82 -8.81 5.67
C LEU A 30 6.28 -10.16 6.16
N PRO A 31 6.04 -10.34 7.48
CA PRO A 31 5.46 -11.56 8.00
C PRO A 31 3.99 -11.64 7.60
N PHE A 32 3.65 -12.55 6.69
CA PHE A 32 2.27 -12.92 6.41
C PHE A 32 1.83 -14.03 7.34
N LYS A 33 0.55 -14.00 7.77
CA LYS A 33 -0.05 -15.16 8.42
C LYS A 33 -0.12 -16.32 7.41
N ALA A 34 0.10 -17.54 7.89
CA ALA A 34 0.08 -18.74 7.06
C ALA A 34 -1.25 -18.91 6.30
N GLU A 35 -2.36 -18.51 6.94
CA GLU A 35 -3.67 -18.39 6.31
C GLU A 35 -3.83 -16.95 5.81
N ARG A 36 -3.74 -16.76 4.49
CA ARG A 36 -4.24 -15.53 3.87
C ARG A 36 -5.77 -15.56 3.96
N GLN A 37 -6.34 -14.58 4.63
CA GLN A 37 -7.79 -14.41 4.60
C GLN A 37 -8.17 -13.89 3.21
N ASP A 38 -9.15 -14.53 2.59
CA ASP A 38 -9.80 -14.01 1.39
C ASP A 38 -10.40 -12.63 1.72
N LEU A 39 -9.93 -11.59 1.04
CA LEU A 39 -10.43 -10.22 1.22
C LEU A 39 -11.69 -9.96 0.37
N GLY A 40 -12.21 -10.97 -0.34
CA GLY A 40 -13.34 -10.87 -1.23
C GLY A 40 -13.08 -9.93 -2.41
N ASP A 41 -14.13 -9.29 -2.92
CA ASP A 41 -14.05 -8.31 -4.02
C ASP A 41 -13.44 -6.97 -3.55
N SER A 42 -12.14 -6.99 -3.28
CA SER A 42 -11.37 -5.79 -2.93
C SER A 42 -11.33 -4.79 -4.09
N LYS A 43 -11.30 -5.25 -5.35
CA LYS A 43 -11.25 -4.39 -6.55
C LYS A 43 -12.52 -3.55 -6.69
N GLY A 44 -13.69 -4.17 -6.65
CA GLY A 44 -14.97 -3.48 -6.77
C GLY A 44 -15.24 -2.53 -5.61
N LEU A 45 -14.78 -2.85 -4.40
CA LEU A 45 -14.84 -1.94 -3.25
C LEU A 45 -13.91 -0.72 -3.44
N ALA A 46 -12.65 -0.94 -3.80
CA ALA A 46 -11.67 0.12 -4.00
C ALA A 46 -12.10 1.06 -5.14
N PHE A 47 -12.59 0.50 -6.24
CA PHE A 47 -13.03 1.28 -7.40
C PHE A 47 -14.24 2.17 -7.08
N ARG A 48 -15.25 1.66 -6.37
CA ARG A 48 -16.40 2.49 -5.94
C ARG A 48 -15.96 3.65 -5.04
N GLN A 49 -15.03 3.40 -4.12
CA GLN A 49 -14.51 4.45 -3.25
C GLN A 49 -13.67 5.48 -4.01
N PHE A 50 -12.88 5.05 -4.99
CA PHE A 50 -12.15 5.93 -5.89
C PHE A 50 -13.09 6.88 -6.66
N LEU A 51 -14.17 6.36 -7.25
CA LEU A 51 -15.15 7.20 -7.95
C LEU A 51 -15.85 8.20 -7.02
N ASN A 52 -16.13 7.80 -5.78
CA ASN A 52 -16.70 8.70 -4.77
C ASN A 52 -15.70 9.78 -4.35
N LEU A 53 -14.42 9.43 -4.21
CA LEU A 53 -13.34 10.37 -3.95
C LEU A 53 -13.25 11.41 -5.07
N GLU A 54 -13.19 10.97 -6.33
CA GLU A 54 -13.15 11.85 -7.50
C GLU A 54 -14.31 12.83 -7.51
N LYS A 55 -15.56 12.35 -7.35
CA LYS A 55 -16.75 13.20 -7.28
C LYS A 55 -16.69 14.24 -6.16
N ARG A 56 -16.10 13.89 -5.01
CA ARG A 56 -15.93 14.82 -3.88
C ARG A 56 -14.87 15.86 -4.18
N LEU A 57 -13.73 15.45 -4.75
CA LEU A 57 -12.62 16.34 -5.08
C LEU A 57 -12.99 17.33 -6.19
N MET A 58 -13.80 16.94 -7.17
CA MET A 58 -14.31 17.86 -8.20
C MET A 58 -15.03 19.09 -7.61
N LYS A 59 -15.63 18.97 -6.41
CA LYS A 59 -16.29 20.07 -5.70
C LYS A 59 -15.31 21.00 -4.96
N ILE A 60 -14.04 20.63 -4.88
CA ILE A 60 -12.99 21.36 -4.15
C ILE A 60 -11.74 21.48 -5.06
N PRO A 61 -11.75 22.38 -6.08
CA PRO A 61 -10.75 22.38 -7.16
C PRO A 61 -9.30 22.49 -6.70
N ASN A 62 -9.02 23.29 -5.66
CA ASN A 62 -7.67 23.45 -5.12
C ASN A 62 -7.11 22.14 -4.56
N VAL A 63 -7.92 21.41 -3.78
CA VAL A 63 -7.52 20.10 -3.22
C VAL A 63 -7.36 19.07 -4.34
N TYR A 64 -8.24 19.10 -5.34
CA TYR A 64 -8.14 18.17 -6.45
C TYR A 64 -6.86 18.36 -7.27
N GLN A 65 -6.44 19.61 -7.47
CA GLN A 65 -5.17 19.89 -8.13
C GLN A 65 -4.00 19.32 -7.33
N GLN A 66 -3.94 19.58 -6.03
CA GLN A 66 -2.90 19.02 -5.15
C GLN A 66 -2.87 17.48 -5.18
N TYR A 67 -4.05 16.85 -5.21
CA TYR A 67 -4.17 15.40 -5.36
C TYR A 67 -3.54 14.90 -6.67
N LYS A 68 -3.86 15.53 -7.80
CA LYS A 68 -3.31 15.15 -9.12
C LYS A 68 -1.80 15.37 -9.20
N ASP A 69 -1.32 16.48 -8.65
CA ASP A 69 0.10 16.81 -8.62
C ASP A 69 0.87 15.76 -7.80
N PHE A 70 0.32 15.39 -6.64
CA PHE A 70 0.86 14.33 -5.80
C PHE A 70 0.91 12.98 -6.52
N MET A 71 -0.18 12.54 -7.16
CA MET A 71 -0.19 11.29 -7.92
C MET A 71 0.85 11.31 -9.05
N SER A 72 0.99 12.44 -9.75
CA SER A 72 1.98 12.58 -10.83
C SER A 72 3.42 12.48 -10.31
N GLU A 73 3.72 13.13 -9.19
CA GLU A 73 5.02 13.03 -8.52
C GLU A 73 5.30 11.59 -8.09
N TYR A 74 4.34 10.92 -7.46
CA TYR A 74 4.47 9.53 -6.99
C TYR A 74 4.79 8.55 -8.14
N LEU A 75 4.17 8.76 -9.31
CA LEU A 75 4.49 8.02 -10.54
C LEU A 75 5.91 8.33 -11.02
N SER A 76 6.30 9.61 -11.03
CA SER A 76 7.63 10.03 -11.47
C SER A 76 8.76 9.47 -10.60
N LEU A 77 8.51 9.34 -9.30
CA LEU A 77 9.42 8.76 -8.32
C LEU A 77 9.50 7.23 -8.40
N ARG A 78 8.76 6.60 -9.33
CA ARG A 78 8.65 5.14 -9.47
C ARG A 78 8.21 4.47 -8.18
N GLN A 79 7.39 5.18 -7.39
CA GLN A 79 6.77 4.66 -6.17
C GLN A 79 5.41 4.00 -6.47
N MET A 80 4.84 4.28 -7.64
CA MET A 80 3.77 3.49 -8.24
C MET A 80 4.04 3.29 -9.73
N GLU A 81 3.35 2.31 -10.31
CA GLU A 81 3.37 2.02 -11.75
C GLU A 81 1.95 1.67 -12.22
N GLU A 82 1.74 1.78 -13.53
CA GLU A 82 0.48 1.35 -14.14
C GLU A 82 0.43 -0.17 -14.17
N VAL A 83 -0.71 -0.72 -13.78
CA VAL A 83 -0.93 -2.17 -13.77
C VAL A 83 -1.25 -2.62 -15.20
N ASP A 84 -0.45 -3.53 -15.75
CA ASP A 84 -0.80 -4.22 -16.99
C ASP A 84 -1.88 -5.28 -16.70
N GLU A 85 -3.09 -5.03 -17.19
CA GLU A 85 -4.23 -5.93 -16.97
C GLU A 85 -3.99 -7.34 -17.55
N ASN A 86 -3.10 -7.47 -18.54
CA ASN A 86 -2.74 -8.77 -19.13
C ASN A 86 -1.68 -9.52 -18.30
N SER A 87 -0.94 -8.83 -17.43
CA SER A 87 0.08 -9.41 -16.57
C SER A 87 -0.46 -9.73 -15.16
N VAL A 88 -1.75 -9.49 -14.90
CA VAL A 88 -2.41 -9.86 -13.64
C VAL A 88 -2.43 -11.38 -13.56
N ASP A 89 -1.37 -11.94 -12.96
CA ASP A 89 -1.22 -13.38 -12.82
C ASP A 89 -2.40 -13.95 -12.04
N VAL A 90 -3.22 -14.76 -12.73
CA VAL A 90 -4.38 -15.44 -12.15
C VAL A 90 -3.97 -16.35 -10.98
N LYS A 91 -2.69 -16.74 -10.90
CA LYS A 91 -2.15 -17.56 -9.80
C LYS A 91 -1.83 -16.76 -8.54
N ASN A 92 -1.67 -15.44 -8.62
CA ASN A 92 -1.41 -14.59 -7.45
C ASN A 92 -2.68 -13.84 -7.06
N GLU A 93 -3.07 -13.92 -5.79
CA GLU A 93 -4.16 -13.10 -5.25
C GLU A 93 -3.75 -11.63 -5.26
N HIS A 94 -4.42 -10.82 -6.10
CA HIS A 94 -4.24 -9.37 -6.15
C HIS A 94 -5.23 -8.70 -5.20
N PHE A 95 -4.73 -7.82 -4.34
CA PHE A 95 -5.55 -7.04 -3.42
C PHE A 95 -5.53 -5.57 -3.80
N TYR A 96 -6.71 -4.96 -3.84
CA TYR A 96 -6.87 -3.55 -4.15
C TYR A 96 -7.22 -2.80 -2.88
N ILE A 97 -6.46 -1.74 -2.58
CA ILE A 97 -6.62 -0.95 -1.36
C ILE A 97 -7.04 0.47 -1.74
N THR A 98 -7.81 1.08 -0.86
CA THR A 98 -8.41 2.39 -1.10
C THR A 98 -7.39 3.49 -0.81
N HIS A 99 -7.14 4.33 -1.81
CA HIS A 99 -6.33 5.51 -1.60
C HIS A 99 -7.14 6.59 -0.87
N HIS A 100 -6.63 7.05 0.27
CA HIS A 100 -7.21 8.17 1.02
C HIS A 100 -6.25 9.34 1.01
N HIS A 101 -6.66 10.45 0.38
CA HIS A 101 -5.90 11.69 0.46
C HIS A 101 -5.92 12.23 1.90
N VAL A 102 -4.74 12.63 2.39
CA VAL A 102 -4.58 13.30 3.68
C VAL A 102 -4.08 14.71 3.43
N ILE A 103 -4.92 15.71 3.69
CA ILE A 103 -4.51 17.12 3.65
C ILE A 103 -3.97 17.46 5.03
N ARG A 104 -2.67 17.71 5.14
CA ARG A 104 -2.08 18.27 6.36
C ARG A 104 -1.71 19.70 6.08
N SER A 105 -2.09 20.61 6.97
CA SER A 105 -1.81 22.04 6.84
C SER A 105 -0.31 22.36 6.87
N GLN A 106 0.57 21.42 7.25
CA GLN A 106 2.02 21.66 7.33
C GLN A 106 2.99 20.55 6.90
N VAL A 107 2.59 19.29 6.67
CA VAL A 107 3.54 18.29 6.10
C VAL A 107 2.82 17.05 5.59
N SER A 108 3.00 16.74 4.32
CA SER A 108 2.55 15.52 3.64
C SER A 108 3.22 14.29 4.25
N LEU A 109 2.46 13.45 4.96
CA LEU A 109 2.90 12.09 5.30
C LEU A 109 1.80 11.13 4.84
N LEU A 110 2.17 10.29 3.88
CA LEU A 110 1.33 9.27 3.28
C LEU A 110 1.38 8.01 4.12
N VAL A 111 0.23 7.42 4.35
CA VAL A 111 0.12 6.03 4.79
C VAL A 111 -0.31 5.24 3.56
N TYR A 112 0.56 4.34 3.09
CA TYR A 112 0.23 3.29 2.13
C TYR A 112 0.61 1.94 2.75
N VAL A 113 -0.37 1.03 2.83
CA VAL A 113 -0.21 -0.42 2.74
C VAL A 113 -1.23 -0.87 1.72
#